data_AF-A0A291QF12-F1
#
_entry.id   AF-A0A291QF12-F1
#
_cell.length_a   1.000
_cell.length_b   1.000
_cell.length_c   1.000
_cell.angle_alpha   90.00
_cell.angle_beta   90.00
_cell.angle_gamma   90.00
#
_symmetry.space_group_name_H-M   'P 1'
#
loop_
_entity.id
_entity.type
_entity.pdbx_description
1 polymer ?
#
loop_
_entity_poly.entity_id
_entity_poly.type
_entity_poly.pdbx_seq_one_letter_code
_entity_poly.pdbx_strand_id
1 'polypeptide(L)' 'MKPRQLASECDEGPCPTVWAIDKDAEHVLVQGFKVEDEEALSIMKMPEHETAVRIPMALLKRVAREHLT' A
#
# COMPACT_ATOMS: atom_id res chain seq x y z
N MET A 1 1.94 -10.79 13.69
CA MET A 1 3.00 -10.33 12.77
C MET A 1 3.27 -8.86 13.09
N LYS A 2 4.54 -8.42 13.15
CA LYS A 2 4.89 -7.01 13.36
C LYS A 2 5.51 -6.48 12.07
N PRO A 3 4.77 -5.77 11.21
CA PRO A 3 5.31 -5.31 9.94
C PRO A 3 6.36 -4.21 10.16
N ARG A 4 7.37 -4.15 9.29
CA ARG A 4 8.41 -3.12 9.32
C ARG A 4 8.12 -2.05 8.28
N GLN A 5 8.15 -0.78 8.67
CA GLN A 5 7.92 0.32 7.74
C GLN A 5 9.03 0.38 6.67
N LEU A 6 8.63 0.51 5.40
CA LEU A 6 9.53 0.75 4.27
C LEU A 6 9.53 2.24 3.89
N ALA A 7 8.35 2.80 3.67
CA ALA A 7 8.21 4.20 3.30
C ALA A 7 6.86 4.76 3.78
N SER A 8 6.85 6.03 4.19
CA SER A 8 5.66 6.83 4.52
C SER A 8 5.80 8.22 3.90
N GLU A 9 4.68 8.91 3.66
CA GLU A 9 4.65 10.30 3.18
C GLU A 9 4.62 11.36 4.28
N CYS A 10 4.50 10.97 5.55
CA CYS A 10 4.60 11.93 6.66
C CYS A 10 5.21 11.32 7.92
N ASP A 11 5.74 12.20 8.78
CA ASP A 11 6.28 11.86 10.09
C ASP A 11 5.18 11.78 11.17
N GLU A 12 4.03 12.45 10.97
CA GLU A 12 2.87 12.45 11.89
C GLU A 12 1.52 12.38 11.15
N GLY A 13 0.66 11.40 11.51
CA GLY A 13 -0.70 11.23 10.99
C GLY A 13 -0.95 9.89 10.27
N PRO A 14 -2.21 9.52 9.93
CA PRO A 14 -2.52 8.30 9.20
C PRO A 14 -2.19 8.46 7.71
N CYS A 15 -0.90 8.49 7.39
CA CYS A 15 -0.43 8.64 6.02
C CYS A 15 -0.30 7.31 5.28
N PRO A 16 -0.44 7.33 3.95
CA PRO A 16 -0.13 6.19 3.11
C PRO A 16 1.27 5.65 3.42
N THR A 17 1.36 4.35 3.69
CA THR A 17 2.58 3.71 4.17
C THR A 17 2.72 2.32 3.54
N VAL A 18 3.92 1.98 3.10
CA VAL A 18 4.24 0.62 2.64
C VAL A 18 5.06 -0.07 3.72
N TRP A 19 4.70 -1.33 4.01
CA TRP A 19 5.32 -2.13 5.05
C TRP A 19 5.86 -3.45 4.48
N ALA A 20 7.04 -3.84 4.94
CA ALA A 20 7.60 -5.15 4.70
C ALA A 20 6.99 -6.19 5.64
N ILE A 21 6.90 -7.41 5.12
CA ILE A 21 6.54 -8.60 5.87
C ILE A 21 7.83 -9.36 6.17
N ASP A 22 8.19 -9.50 7.45
CA ASP A 22 9.53 -9.96 7.86
C ASP A 22 9.99 -11.29 7.23
N LYS A 23 9.05 -12.21 6.96
CA LYS A 23 9.35 -13.54 6.40
C LYS A 23 8.90 -13.71 4.94
N ASP A 24 8.39 -12.66 4.33
CA ASP A 24 7.83 -12.68 2.99
C ASP A 24 8.39 -11.48 2.21
N ALA A 25 9.44 -11.75 1.45
CA ALA A 25 10.10 -10.73 0.64
C ALA A 25 9.37 -10.44 -0.67
N GLU A 26 8.40 -11.28 -1.05
CA GLU A 26 7.65 -11.14 -2.31
C GLU A 26 6.41 -10.26 -2.15
N HIS A 27 5.95 -10.07 -0.91
CA HIS A 27 4.76 -9.29 -0.61
C HIS A 27 5.03 -8.12 0.33
N VAL A 28 4.24 -7.07 0.15
CA VAL A 28 4.21 -5.89 1.02
C VAL A 28 2.79 -5.63 1.47
N LEU A 29 2.64 -5.01 2.64
CA LEU A 29 1.36 -4.46 3.08
C LEU A 29 1.30 -2.98 2.70
N VAL A 30 0.15 -2.55 2.19
CA VAL A 30 -0.06 -1.16 1.76
C VAL A 30 -1.19 -0.55 2.59
N GLN A 31 -0.87 0.51 3.31
CA GLN A 31 -1.82 1.38 3.96
C GLN A 31 -2.08 2.59 3.05
N GLY A 32 -3.35 2.96 2.89
CA GLY A 32 -3.75 4.12 2.09
C GLY A 32 -5.20 4.51 2.36
N PHE A 33 -5.74 5.37 1.50
CA PHE A 33 -7.14 5.80 1.59
C PHE A 33 -8.03 4.78 0.90
N LYS A 34 -9.02 4.22 1.62
CA LYS A 34 -9.97 3.27 1.01
C LYS A 34 -10.68 3.93 -0.17
N VAL A 35 -10.78 3.20 -1.29
CA VAL A 35 -11.57 3.62 -2.44
C VAL A 35 -13.02 3.21 -2.19
N GLU A 36 -13.94 4.18 -2.27
CA GLU A 36 -15.40 3.97 -2.10
C GLU A 36 -16.18 4.17 -3.40
N ASP A 37 -15.48 4.51 -4.49
CA ASP A 37 -16.08 4.68 -5.82
C ASP A 37 -16.52 3.32 -6.40
N GLU A 38 -17.83 3.08 -6.39
CA GLU A 38 -18.42 1.82 -6.84
C GLU A 38 -18.16 1.52 -8.33
N GLU A 39 -18.11 2.54 -9.19
CA GLU A 39 -17.83 2.37 -10.62
C GLU A 39 -16.39 1.89 -10.81
N ALA A 40 -15.43 2.56 -10.16
CA ALA A 40 -14.03 2.15 -10.19
C ALA A 40 -13.85 0.72 -9.63
N LEU A 41 -14.49 0.40 -8.50
CA LEU A 41 -14.44 -0.94 -7.89
C LEU A 41 -15.07 -2.01 -8.79
N SER A 42 -16.14 -1.69 -9.51
CA SER A 42 -16.79 -2.60 -10.46
C SER A 42 -15.91 -2.88 -11.69
N ILE A 43 -15.24 -1.86 -12.22
CA ILE A 43 -14.27 -2.01 -13.33
C ILE A 43 -13.11 -2.92 -12.92
N MET A 44 -12.63 -2.79 -11.68
CA MET A 44 -11.57 -3.64 -11.12
C MET A 44 -12.04 -5.07 -10.81
N LYS A 45 -13.36 -5.33 -10.82
CA LYS A 45 -13.97 -6.62 -10.45
C LYS A 45 -13.54 -7.09 -9.06
N MET A 46 -13.50 -6.17 -8.09
CA MET A 46 -13.01 -6.47 -6.75
C MET A 46 -13.87 -7.54 -6.05
N PRO A 47 -13.28 -8.68 -5.65
CA PRO A 47 -14.00 -9.65 -4.82
C PRO A 47 -14.19 -9.13 -3.39
N GLU A 48 -15.16 -9.70 -2.67
CA GLU A 48 -15.58 -9.22 -1.34
C GLU A 48 -14.47 -9.22 -0.28
N HIS A 49 -13.43 -10.05 -0.44
CA HIS A 49 -12.32 -10.17 0.50
C HIS A 49 -11.12 -9.28 0.16
N GLU A 50 -11.22 -8.48 -0.91
CA GLU A 50 -10.18 -7.54 -1.33
C GLU A 50 -10.64 -6.09 -1.14
N THR A 51 -9.67 -5.18 -1.02
CA THR A 51 -9.93 -3.74 -0.95
C THR A 51 -8.93 -2.99 -1.82
N ALA A 52 -9.38 -1.93 -2.48
CA ALA A 52 -8.51 -0.98 -3.14
C ALA A 52 -8.18 0.18 -2.19
N VAL A 53 -6.91 0.59 -2.16
CA VAL A 53 -6.47 1.79 -1.45
C VAL A 53 -5.75 2.71 -2.42
N ARG A 54 -6.05 4.01 -2.32
CA ARG A 54 -5.33 5.06 -3.03
C ARG A 54 -4.08 5.41 -2.24
N ILE A 55 -2.94 5.31 -2.91
CA ILE A 55 -1.66 5.79 -2.41
C ILE A 55 -0.99 6.72 -3.43
N PRO A 56 -0.10 7.62 -3.00
CA PRO A 56 0.71 8.45 -3.88
C PRO A 56 1.74 7.63 -4.66
N MET A 57 1.87 7.91 -5.96
CA MET A 57 2.85 7.23 -6.83
C MET A 57 4.30 7.45 -6.37
N ALA A 58 4.58 8.56 -5.69
CA ALA A 58 5.90 8.85 -5.14
C ALA A 58 6.33 7.81 -4.12
N LEU A 59 5.39 7.30 -3.32
CA LEU A 59 5.63 6.25 -2.33
C LEU A 59 6.07 4.94 -2.98
N LEU A 60 5.38 4.51 -4.05
CA LEU A 60 5.75 3.32 -4.83
C LEU A 60 7.14 3.48 -5.47
N LYS A 61 7.40 4.64 -6.08
CA LYS A 61 8.72 4.93 -6.67
C LYS A 61 9.83 4.90 -5.63
N ARG A 62 9.57 5.39 -4.43
CA ARG A 62 10.54 5.36 -3.32
C ARG A 62 10.85 3.92 -2.91
N VAL A 63 9.83 3.11 -2.68
CA VAL A 63 10.01 1.69 -2.34
C VAL A 63 10.78 0.96 -3.44
N ALA A 64 10.43 1.17 -4.70
CA ALA A 64 11.14 0.54 -5.83
C ALA A 64 12.62 0.92 -5.87
N ARG A 65 12.96 2.19 -5.65
CA ARG A 65 14.36 2.65 -5.65
C ARG A 65 15.17 2.17 -4.45
N GLU A 66 14.54 2.08 -3.28
CA GLU A 66 15.23 1.81 -2.01
C GLU A 66 15.24 0.31 -1.63
N HIS A 67 14.30 -0.49 -2.17
CA HIS A 67 14.05 -1.86 -1.70
C HIS A 67 13.84 -2.93 -2.78
N LEU A 68 13.69 -2.57 -4.07
CA LEU A 68 13.62 -3.54 -5.16
C LEU A 68 14.92 -3.51 -5.96
N THR A 69 15.71 -4.58 -5.87
CA THR A 69 16.97 -4.78 -6.62
C THR A 69 16.81 -5.88 -7.64
#